data_AF-A0AAN8PBR6-F1
#
_entry.id   AF-A0AAN8PBR6-F1
#
_cell.length_a   1.000
_cell.length_b   1.000
_cell.length_c   1.000
_cell.angle_alpha   90.00
_cell.angle_beta   90.00
_cell.angle_gamma   90.00
#
_symmetry.space_group_name_H-M   'P 1'
#
loop_
_entity.id
_entity.type
_entity.pdbx_description
1 polymer ?
#
loop_
_entity_poly.entity_id
_entity_poly.type
_entity_poly.pdbx_seq_one_letter_code
_entity_poly.pdbx_strand_id
1 'polypeptide(L)'
;MASLASLPQELVDMIFDDLSPTNIGKVRLISRDHNARFKGLFWYHVFQPLQIDLRPSCVERLTELGDDFEVASHIHDITIQPRRHQELKVSLITPLLTKAFVGLPHIKNIDIKVAYGTNGFDYWKPVMDAVIKSKRRTVEGISGPRAGIQMSKFKLSESQMKGYHNTFINLKSLDITVSVQCERPGLTERFWSFIENIGNQMERLTMRTTRTSTSIPLPNVYGGFLPVNFNLPKLKELRLVDVAVTPMDLKKLLGNVEMEVIDISQCRMMNPKVDWFEVLKHLRDGNFTKIKELRFMISSQHGSELYDLPNLLIDINGDWTSGGDSCRVILRSGLAKHDTVQKNLWDELGANDDQDEFWSSLTDSKWTLPRATRWKRLQIATETYRSAMSRLGYVYSSEYDGQQAWIVQEEYDRKAAEIREEEALDTSQ
;
A
#
# COMPACT_ATOMS: atom_id res chain seq x y z
N MET A 1 10.21 30.06 44.88
CA MET A 1 10.41 29.37 43.59
C MET A 1 9.56 28.13 43.61
N ALA A 2 8.63 27.96 42.66
CA ALA A 2 7.87 26.72 42.54
C ALA A 2 8.84 25.59 42.17
N SER A 3 8.94 24.57 43.03
CA SER A 3 9.77 23.40 42.75
C SER A 3 9.14 22.62 41.61
N LEU A 4 9.94 21.98 40.74
CA LEU A 4 9.44 21.01 39.75
C LEU A 4 8.54 19.94 40.41
N ALA A 5 8.81 19.61 41.69
CA ALA A 5 8.02 18.70 42.50
C ALA A 5 6.58 19.19 42.79
N SER A 6 6.32 20.51 42.66
CA SER A 6 5.02 21.14 42.94
C SER A 6 4.13 21.32 41.71
N LEU A 7 4.63 21.05 40.50
CA LEU A 7 3.80 21.05 39.31
C LEU A 7 2.78 19.88 39.37
N PRO A 8 1.65 19.93 38.65
CA PRO A 8 0.81 18.76 38.33
C PRO A 8 1.50 17.83 37.31
N GLN A 9 1.20 16.52 37.34
CA GLN A 9 1.87 15.54 36.45
C GLN A 9 1.61 15.85 34.98
N GLU A 10 0.38 16.26 34.64
CA GLU A 10 -0.03 16.62 33.28
C GLU A 10 0.84 17.74 32.69
N LEU A 11 1.22 18.75 33.49
CA LEU A 11 2.11 19.81 33.03
C LEU A 11 3.55 19.32 32.86
N VAL A 12 3.99 18.39 33.69
CA VAL A 12 5.32 17.77 33.53
C VAL A 12 5.35 16.96 32.24
N ASP A 13 4.36 16.11 32.01
CA ASP A 13 4.29 15.32 30.78
C ASP A 13 4.22 16.23 29.55
N MET A 14 3.38 17.27 29.57
CA MET A 14 3.25 18.23 28.46
C MET A 14 4.53 19.05 28.19
N ILE A 15 5.24 19.51 29.23
CA ILE A 15 6.46 20.32 29.06
C ILE A 15 7.62 19.45 28.56
N PHE A 16 7.65 18.17 28.92
CA PHE A 16 8.80 17.30 28.72
C PHE A 16 8.59 16.18 27.70
N ASP A 17 7.42 16.10 27.05
CA ASP A 17 7.10 15.12 25.99
C ASP A 17 8.08 15.17 24.81
N ASP A 18 8.62 16.36 24.51
CA ASP A 18 9.59 16.55 23.43
C ASP A 18 11.03 16.14 23.80
N LEU A 19 11.28 15.77 25.07
CA LEU A 19 12.62 15.34 25.47
C LEU A 19 12.92 13.92 24.99
N SER A 20 14.13 13.72 24.49
CA SER A 20 14.59 12.38 24.14
C SER A 20 14.64 11.45 25.37
N PRO A 21 14.42 10.13 25.19
CA PRO A 21 14.55 9.15 26.27
C PRO A 21 15.85 9.26 27.05
N THR A 22 16.96 9.56 26.38
CA THR A 22 18.27 9.75 27.01
C THR A 22 18.28 10.93 27.97
N ASN A 23 17.65 12.05 27.61
CA ASN A 23 17.58 13.24 28.46
C ASN A 23 16.64 13.00 29.65
N ILE A 24 15.47 12.40 29.42
CA ILE A 24 14.55 12.03 30.50
C ILE A 24 15.22 11.04 31.46
N GLY A 25 16.00 10.08 30.92
CA GLY A 25 16.78 9.14 31.71
C GLY A 25 17.79 9.83 32.64
N LYS A 26 18.48 10.88 32.15
CA LYS A 26 19.38 11.68 33.00
C LYS A 26 18.61 12.40 34.12
N VAL A 27 17.47 13.01 33.80
CA VAL A 27 16.63 13.72 34.79
C VAL A 27 16.15 12.77 35.88
N ARG A 28 15.73 11.55 35.53
CA ARG A 28 15.30 10.52 36.47
C ARG A 28 16.38 10.14 37.48
N LEU A 29 17.65 10.19 37.09
CA LEU A 29 18.77 9.80 37.95
C LEU A 29 19.21 10.90 38.93
N ILE A 30 18.62 12.10 38.87
CA ILE A 30 18.96 13.22 39.77
C ILE A 30 18.53 12.93 41.22
N SER A 31 17.30 12.44 41.43
CA SER A 31 16.80 12.06 42.76
C SER A 31 15.64 11.07 42.68
N ARG A 32 15.25 10.50 43.84
CA ARG A 32 14.08 9.61 43.92
C ARG A 32 12.78 10.30 43.48
N ASP A 33 12.62 11.57 43.83
CA ASP A 33 11.43 12.36 43.45
C ASP A 33 11.37 12.57 41.94
N HIS A 34 12.52 12.89 41.31
CA HIS A 34 12.59 12.99 39.85
C HIS A 34 12.30 11.64 39.19
N ASN A 35 12.82 10.54 39.72
CA ASN A 35 12.48 9.23 39.18
C ASN A 35 10.97 8.96 39.27
N ALA A 36 10.33 9.16 40.44
CA ALA A 36 8.89 8.96 40.59
C ALA A 36 8.08 9.82 39.59
N ARG A 37 8.56 11.03 39.30
CA ARG A 37 7.91 11.98 38.40
C ARG A 37 8.03 11.64 36.91
N PHE A 38 9.23 11.24 36.48
CA PHE A 38 9.57 11.07 35.07
C PHE A 38 9.59 9.60 34.63
N LYS A 39 9.39 8.65 35.54
CA LYS A 39 9.42 7.21 35.25
C LYS A 39 8.37 6.82 34.21
N GLY A 40 7.13 7.27 34.36
CA GLY A 40 6.05 7.00 33.41
C GLY A 40 6.34 7.55 32.02
N LEU A 41 6.69 8.83 31.91
CA LEU A 41 7.05 9.48 30.64
C LEU A 41 8.25 8.81 29.97
N PHE A 42 9.30 8.48 30.74
CA PHE A 42 10.45 7.74 30.22
C PHE A 42 10.04 6.39 29.67
N TRP A 43 9.22 5.64 30.40
CA TRP A 43 8.76 4.34 29.95
C TRP A 43 7.87 4.42 28.72
N TYR A 44 7.01 5.43 28.64
CA TYR A 44 6.25 5.73 27.45
C TYR A 44 7.20 5.89 26.25
N HIS A 45 8.18 6.81 26.27
CA HIS A 45 9.04 6.98 25.11
C HIS A 45 9.98 5.80 24.80
N VAL A 46 10.42 5.05 25.83
CA VAL A 46 11.36 3.92 25.63
C VAL A 46 10.65 2.66 25.18
N PHE A 47 9.48 2.36 25.76
CA PHE A 47 8.80 1.08 25.58
C PHE A 47 7.55 1.17 24.71
N GLN A 48 7.10 2.36 24.31
CA GLN A 48 5.99 2.51 23.38
C GLN A 48 6.22 1.69 22.09
N PRO A 49 7.36 1.81 21.39
CA PRO A 49 7.73 0.90 20.31
C PRO A 49 8.54 -0.29 20.84
N LEU A 50 8.03 -1.49 20.65
CA LEU A 50 8.74 -2.73 20.95
C LEU A 50 8.98 -3.55 19.69
N GLN A 51 10.25 -3.82 19.40
CA GLN A 51 10.64 -4.71 18.32
C GLN A 51 10.86 -6.13 18.83
N ILE A 52 10.27 -7.10 18.13
CA ILE A 52 10.19 -8.49 18.55
C ILE A 52 10.67 -9.41 17.43
N ASP A 53 11.59 -10.30 17.80
CA ASP A 53 12.03 -11.42 16.98
C ASP A 53 11.18 -12.65 17.34
N LEU A 54 10.76 -13.44 16.34
CA LEU A 54 9.88 -14.60 16.54
C LEU A 54 10.62 -15.87 17.00
N ARG A 55 11.84 -15.76 17.52
CA ARG A 55 12.49 -16.87 18.24
C ARG A 55 11.73 -17.15 19.54
N PRO A 56 11.50 -18.43 19.93
CA PRO A 56 10.77 -18.77 21.15
C PRO A 56 11.30 -18.04 22.39
N SER A 57 12.61 -18.00 22.59
CA SER A 57 13.24 -17.30 23.73
C SER A 57 13.02 -15.78 23.74
N CYS A 58 12.82 -15.15 22.58
CA CYS A 58 12.48 -13.73 22.49
C CYS A 58 11.00 -13.49 22.86
N VAL A 59 10.10 -14.38 22.44
CA VAL A 59 8.67 -14.31 22.78
C VAL A 59 8.41 -14.71 24.25
N GLU A 60 9.22 -15.60 24.82
CA GLU A 60 9.18 -15.91 26.25
C GLU A 60 9.55 -14.69 27.10
N ARG A 61 10.60 -13.96 26.74
CA ARG A 61 10.94 -12.68 27.40
C ARG A 61 9.84 -11.64 27.26
N LEU A 62 9.13 -11.62 26.14
CA LEU A 62 7.95 -10.75 25.97
C LEU A 62 6.83 -11.14 26.93
N THR A 63 6.67 -12.43 27.22
CA THR A 63 5.72 -12.91 28.21
C THR A 63 6.11 -12.45 29.60
N GLU A 64 7.39 -12.59 29.98
CA GLU A 64 7.91 -12.10 31.26
C GLU A 64 7.72 -10.58 31.40
N LEU A 65 7.93 -9.83 30.31
CA LEU A 65 7.66 -8.39 30.28
C LEU A 65 6.17 -8.07 30.47
N GLY A 66 5.29 -8.90 29.91
CA GLY A 66 3.84 -8.78 30.07
C GLY A 66 3.35 -9.08 31.49
N ASP A 67 4.15 -9.79 32.30
CA ASP A 67 3.86 -10.03 33.71
C ASP A 67 4.19 -8.80 34.58
N ASP A 68 5.07 -7.89 34.10
CA ASP A 68 5.32 -6.58 34.70
C ASP A 68 4.30 -5.55 34.20
N PHE A 69 3.18 -5.44 34.92
CA PHE A 69 2.07 -4.56 34.56
C PHE A 69 2.49 -3.09 34.37
N GLU A 70 3.48 -2.63 35.13
CA GLU A 70 3.91 -1.23 35.08
C GLU A 70 4.52 -0.91 33.71
N VAL A 71 5.47 -1.73 33.23
CA VAL A 71 6.10 -1.55 31.91
C VAL A 71 5.16 -1.97 30.77
N ALA A 72 4.44 -3.07 30.94
CA ALA A 72 3.53 -3.61 29.93
C ALA A 72 2.45 -2.60 29.50
N SER A 73 2.01 -1.74 30.43
CA SER A 73 0.98 -0.73 30.17
C SER A 73 1.43 0.37 29.18
N HIS A 74 2.74 0.57 29.01
CA HIS A 74 3.29 1.59 28.13
C HIS A 74 3.59 1.09 26.71
N ILE A 75 3.48 -0.23 26.46
CA ILE A 75 3.76 -0.83 25.16
C ILE A 75 2.50 -0.74 24.27
N HIS A 76 2.58 0.09 23.23
CA HIS A 76 1.48 0.32 22.29
C HIS A 76 1.78 -0.20 20.88
N ASP A 77 3.04 -0.15 20.46
CA ASP A 77 3.43 -0.39 19.08
C ASP A 77 4.36 -1.59 19.01
N ILE A 78 3.91 -2.67 18.38
CA ILE A 78 4.69 -3.90 18.24
C ILE A 78 5.19 -4.03 16.81
N THR A 79 6.51 -4.07 16.64
CA THR A 79 7.15 -4.39 15.36
C THR A 79 7.70 -5.81 15.40
N ILE A 80 7.19 -6.69 14.54
CA ILE A 80 7.65 -8.06 14.40
C ILE A 80 8.62 -8.14 13.24
N GLN A 81 9.88 -8.46 13.54
CA GLN A 81 10.94 -8.54 12.54
C GLN A 81 11.67 -9.88 12.68
N PRO A 82 11.23 -10.94 11.98
CA PRO A 82 11.92 -12.23 11.99
C PRO A 82 13.32 -12.08 11.36
N ARG A 83 14.28 -12.91 11.81
CA ARG A 83 15.59 -12.97 11.16
C ARG A 83 15.46 -13.57 9.76
N ARG A 84 16.33 -13.15 8.84
CA ARG A 84 16.41 -13.76 7.50
C ARG A 84 16.66 -15.27 7.65
N HIS A 85 15.94 -16.07 6.86
CA HIS A 85 16.03 -17.54 6.84
C HIS A 85 15.61 -18.26 8.14
N GLN A 86 14.92 -17.57 9.04
CA GLN A 86 14.34 -18.21 10.22
C GLN A 86 13.09 -19.01 9.84
N GLU A 87 13.11 -20.32 10.05
CA GLU A 87 11.91 -21.13 9.92
C GLU A 87 11.00 -20.91 11.13
N LEU A 88 9.74 -20.56 10.89
CA LEU A 88 8.79 -20.29 11.96
C LEU A 88 8.07 -21.57 12.38
N LYS A 89 8.35 -22.06 13.59
CA LYS A 89 7.59 -23.15 14.21
C LYS A 89 6.24 -22.63 14.72
N VAL A 90 5.26 -22.51 13.82
CA VAL A 90 3.93 -21.92 14.10
C VAL A 90 3.25 -22.56 15.32
N SER A 91 3.33 -23.88 15.47
CA SER A 91 2.74 -24.61 16.60
C SER A 91 3.29 -24.19 17.97
N LEU A 92 4.54 -23.71 18.02
CA LEU A 92 5.20 -23.24 19.23
C LEU A 92 5.01 -21.73 19.42
N ILE A 93 5.12 -20.94 18.34
CA ILE A 93 5.12 -19.48 18.42
C ILE A 93 3.73 -18.90 18.68
N THR A 94 2.67 -19.44 18.06
CA THR A 94 1.32 -18.88 18.24
C THR A 94 0.85 -18.93 19.70
N PRO A 95 1.01 -20.04 20.46
CA PRO A 95 0.68 -20.06 21.88
C PRO A 95 1.50 -19.09 22.72
N LEU A 96 2.81 -18.99 22.46
CA LEU A 96 3.69 -18.05 23.17
C LEU A 96 3.29 -16.59 22.92
N LEU A 97 3.05 -16.21 21.66
CA LEU A 97 2.56 -14.88 21.32
C LEU A 97 1.19 -14.61 21.94
N THR A 98 0.31 -15.62 21.99
CA THR A 98 -1.01 -15.46 22.62
C THR A 98 -0.84 -15.13 24.11
N LYS A 99 0.01 -15.87 24.83
CA LYS A 99 0.28 -15.61 26.24
C LYS A 99 0.89 -14.22 26.45
N ALA A 100 1.88 -13.87 25.62
CA ALA A 100 2.52 -12.57 25.70
C ALA A 100 1.55 -11.41 25.42
N PHE A 101 0.72 -11.52 24.38
CA PHE A 101 -0.31 -10.52 24.11
C PHE A 101 -1.33 -10.43 25.24
N VAL A 102 -1.66 -11.51 25.96
CA VAL A 102 -2.50 -11.45 27.18
C VAL A 102 -1.86 -10.59 28.31
N GLY A 103 -0.53 -10.46 28.34
CA GLY A 103 0.17 -9.55 29.26
C GLY A 103 0.26 -8.10 28.76
N LEU A 104 -0.07 -7.83 27.49
CA LEU A 104 0.07 -6.50 26.86
C LEU A 104 -1.31 -5.91 26.53
N PRO A 105 -1.99 -5.23 27.49
CA PRO A 105 -3.39 -4.85 27.35
C PRO A 105 -3.64 -3.68 26.40
N HIS A 106 -2.64 -2.86 26.11
CA HIS A 106 -2.80 -1.58 25.39
C HIS A 106 -2.20 -1.56 23.99
N ILE A 107 -1.90 -2.73 23.39
CA ILE A 107 -1.36 -2.79 22.03
C ILE A 107 -2.35 -2.10 21.07
N LYS A 108 -1.85 -1.08 20.36
CA LYS A 108 -2.58 -0.32 19.34
C LYS A 108 -2.09 -0.64 17.93
N ASN A 109 -0.79 -0.74 17.71
CA ASN A 109 -0.24 -0.94 16.38
C ASN A 109 0.59 -2.22 16.28
N ILE A 110 0.44 -2.93 15.17
CA ILE A 110 1.22 -4.12 14.85
C ILE A 110 1.82 -3.95 13.44
N ASP A 111 3.14 -3.97 13.36
CA ASP A 111 3.90 -3.92 12.10
C ASP A 111 4.65 -5.24 11.91
N ILE A 112 4.52 -5.87 10.75
CA ILE A 112 5.18 -7.15 10.43
C ILE A 112 6.19 -6.93 9.31
N LYS A 113 7.47 -6.79 9.67
CA LYS A 113 8.59 -6.53 8.76
C LYS A 113 9.27 -7.82 8.33
N VAL A 114 8.70 -8.49 7.34
CA VAL A 114 9.33 -9.67 6.70
C VAL A 114 10.07 -9.26 5.43
N ALA A 115 11.26 -9.81 5.23
CA ALA A 115 12.08 -9.54 4.04
C ALA A 115 11.38 -10.03 2.75
N TYR A 116 11.59 -9.29 1.65
CA TYR A 116 11.10 -9.68 0.32
C TYR A 116 11.55 -11.10 -0.08
N GLY A 117 10.73 -11.79 -0.85
CA GLY A 117 11.01 -13.16 -1.31
C GLY A 117 10.67 -14.26 -0.29
N THR A 118 10.07 -13.90 0.86
CA THR A 118 9.54 -14.87 1.83
C THR A 118 8.01 -14.93 1.75
N ASN A 119 7.41 -16.06 2.14
CA ASN A 119 5.96 -16.16 2.23
C ASN A 119 5.45 -15.35 3.43
N GLY A 120 4.98 -14.12 3.18
CA GLY A 120 4.53 -13.21 4.24
C GLY A 120 3.40 -13.80 5.10
N PHE A 121 2.57 -14.67 4.53
CA PHE A 121 1.43 -15.27 5.24
C PHE A 121 1.86 -16.11 6.44
N ASP A 122 2.98 -16.82 6.33
CA ASP A 122 3.47 -17.73 7.39
C ASP A 122 3.87 -16.96 8.65
N TYR A 123 4.16 -15.67 8.54
CA TYR A 123 4.44 -14.77 9.66
C TYR A 123 3.21 -13.97 10.08
N TRP A 124 2.42 -13.49 9.11
CA TRP A 124 1.22 -12.70 9.39
C TRP A 124 0.17 -13.51 10.15
N LYS A 125 -0.13 -14.73 9.69
CA LYS A 125 -1.22 -15.53 10.27
C LYS A 125 -1.00 -15.89 11.74
N PRO A 126 0.17 -16.41 12.18
CA PRO A 126 0.41 -16.72 13.59
C PRO A 126 0.24 -15.52 14.51
N VAL A 127 0.66 -14.33 14.05
CA VAL A 127 0.52 -13.09 14.79
C VAL A 127 -0.95 -12.72 14.94
N MET A 128 -1.70 -12.67 13.82
CA MET A 128 -3.12 -12.33 13.87
C MET A 128 -3.93 -13.36 14.68
N ASP A 129 -3.63 -14.65 14.54
CA ASP A 129 -4.27 -15.70 15.34
C ASP A 129 -3.99 -15.50 16.84
N ALA A 130 -2.79 -15.07 17.22
CA ALA A 130 -2.45 -14.77 18.61
C ALA A 130 -3.19 -13.53 19.14
N VAL A 131 -3.34 -12.47 18.34
CA VAL A 131 -4.12 -11.27 18.68
C VAL A 131 -5.59 -11.63 18.90
N ILE A 132 -6.17 -12.43 18.00
CA ILE A 132 -7.56 -12.90 18.11
C ILE A 132 -7.75 -13.76 19.36
N LYS A 133 -6.85 -14.73 19.60
CA LYS A 133 -6.93 -15.61 20.79
C LYS A 133 -6.74 -14.86 22.10
N SER A 134 -5.90 -13.83 22.11
CA SER A 134 -5.72 -12.94 23.28
C SER A 134 -6.84 -11.91 23.43
N LYS A 135 -7.81 -11.88 22.50
CA LYS A 135 -8.99 -10.97 22.50
C LYS A 135 -8.60 -9.49 22.55
N ARG A 136 -7.54 -9.12 21.83
CA ARG A 136 -7.00 -7.76 21.84
C ARG A 136 -7.78 -6.85 20.90
N ARG A 137 -8.80 -6.20 21.48
CA ARG A 137 -9.68 -5.24 20.79
C ARG A 137 -9.11 -3.83 20.68
N THR A 138 -7.97 -3.56 21.30
CA THR A 138 -7.31 -2.25 21.32
C THR A 138 -6.53 -1.95 20.05
N VAL A 139 -6.37 -2.93 19.16
CA VAL A 139 -5.60 -2.77 17.92
C VAL A 139 -6.32 -1.81 16.98
N GLU A 140 -5.64 -0.71 16.66
CA GLU A 140 -6.08 0.36 15.76
C GLU A 140 -5.31 0.33 14.43
N GLY A 141 -4.10 -0.25 14.39
CA GLY A 141 -3.26 -0.26 13.20
C GLY A 141 -2.61 -1.62 12.92
N ILE A 142 -2.69 -2.08 11.67
CA ILE A 142 -1.96 -3.26 11.19
C ILE A 142 -1.19 -2.87 9.93
N SER A 143 0.09 -3.21 9.89
CA SER A 143 0.93 -2.99 8.72
C SER A 143 1.80 -4.20 8.39
N GLY A 144 1.99 -4.43 7.09
CA GLY A 144 2.80 -5.52 6.58
C GLY A 144 2.10 -6.89 6.58
N PRO A 145 2.77 -7.92 6.03
CA PRO A 145 4.14 -7.91 5.51
C PRO A 145 4.25 -7.36 4.10
N ARG A 146 5.34 -6.63 3.83
CA ARG A 146 5.67 -6.12 2.47
C ARG A 146 6.09 -7.22 1.50
N ALA A 147 6.44 -8.41 2.00
CA ALA A 147 6.81 -9.56 1.17
C ALA A 147 5.64 -10.13 0.35
N GLY A 148 4.39 -9.68 0.60
CA GLY A 148 3.20 -10.13 -0.10
C GLY A 148 2.55 -11.35 0.57
N ILE A 149 1.24 -11.28 0.77
CA ILE A 149 0.40 -12.40 1.19
C ILE A 149 -0.34 -12.94 -0.04
N GLN A 150 -0.22 -14.23 -0.33
CA GLN A 150 -1.01 -14.83 -1.41
C GLN A 150 -2.51 -14.63 -1.15
N MET A 151 -3.21 -14.01 -2.11
CA MET A 151 -4.63 -13.68 -1.97
C MET A 151 -5.51 -14.92 -1.71
N SER A 152 -5.09 -16.10 -2.21
CA SER A 152 -5.74 -17.39 -1.95
C SER A 152 -5.78 -17.81 -0.48
N LYS A 153 -4.92 -17.23 0.36
CA LYS A 153 -4.83 -17.54 1.79
C LYS A 153 -5.94 -16.90 2.62
N PHE A 154 -6.70 -15.96 2.04
CA PHE A 154 -7.89 -15.36 2.68
C PHE A 154 -9.16 -16.20 2.52
N LYS A 155 -9.03 -17.51 2.31
CA LYS A 155 -10.15 -18.46 2.37
C LYS A 155 -10.46 -18.80 3.83
N LEU A 156 -11.08 -17.86 4.53
CA LEU A 156 -11.43 -17.97 5.95
C LEU A 156 -12.83 -18.60 6.13
N SER A 157 -12.99 -19.43 7.17
CA SER A 157 -14.32 -19.92 7.59
C SER A 157 -15.14 -18.80 8.26
N GLU A 158 -16.45 -18.97 8.36
CA GLU A 158 -17.31 -18.01 9.07
C GLU A 158 -16.87 -17.78 10.52
N SER A 159 -16.48 -18.84 11.21
CA SER A 159 -15.96 -18.75 12.58
C SER A 159 -14.67 -17.94 12.67
N GLN A 160 -13.76 -18.09 11.69
CA GLN A 160 -12.55 -17.29 11.60
C GLN A 160 -12.90 -15.83 11.33
N MET A 161 -13.74 -15.56 10.34
CA MET A 161 -14.20 -14.21 10.00
C MET A 161 -14.83 -13.48 11.19
N LYS A 162 -15.68 -14.18 11.96
CA LYS A 162 -16.26 -13.63 13.20
C LYS A 162 -15.18 -13.30 14.24
N GLY A 163 -14.13 -14.11 14.33
CA GLY A 163 -12.97 -13.85 15.18
C GLY A 163 -12.22 -12.57 14.78
N TYR A 164 -11.96 -12.39 13.48
CA TYR A 164 -11.35 -11.16 12.94
C TYR A 164 -12.22 -9.94 13.21
N HIS A 165 -13.51 -9.98 12.83
CA HIS A 165 -14.44 -8.88 13.02
C HIS A 165 -14.53 -8.42 14.48
N ASN A 166 -14.69 -9.36 15.42
CA ASN A 166 -14.83 -9.04 16.84
C ASN A 166 -13.54 -8.50 17.48
N THR A 167 -12.38 -8.87 16.93
CA THR A 167 -11.08 -8.46 17.46
C THR A 167 -10.68 -7.10 16.90
N PHE A 168 -10.87 -6.88 15.60
CA PHE A 168 -10.42 -5.68 14.90
C PHE A 168 -11.53 -4.62 14.76
N ILE A 169 -12.47 -4.59 15.70
CA ILE A 169 -13.59 -3.65 15.70
C ILE A 169 -13.15 -2.18 15.77
N ASN A 170 -11.96 -1.91 16.32
CA ASN A 170 -11.37 -0.56 16.44
C ASN A 170 -10.27 -0.29 15.39
N LEU A 171 -10.12 -1.15 14.38
CA LEU A 171 -9.09 -0.99 13.37
C LEU A 171 -9.34 0.26 12.52
N LYS A 172 -8.42 1.22 12.60
CA LYS A 172 -8.43 2.49 11.86
C LYS A 172 -7.48 2.45 10.66
N SER A 173 -6.39 1.70 10.72
CA SER A 173 -5.35 1.72 9.69
C SER A 173 -4.95 0.31 9.27
N LEU A 174 -4.98 0.04 7.96
CA LEU A 174 -4.50 -1.20 7.38
C LEU A 174 -3.53 -0.92 6.22
N ASP A 175 -2.29 -1.38 6.34
CA ASP A 175 -1.34 -1.45 5.23
C ASP A 175 -1.01 -2.92 4.92
N ILE A 176 -1.44 -3.39 3.76
CA ILE A 176 -1.25 -4.77 3.35
C ILE A 176 -0.68 -4.89 1.95
N THR A 177 0.27 -5.81 1.77
CA THR A 177 0.76 -6.20 0.45
C THR A 177 0.27 -7.62 0.16
N VAL A 178 -0.36 -7.82 -1.00
CA VAL A 178 -0.81 -9.12 -1.48
C VAL A 178 0.01 -9.58 -2.68
N SER A 179 0.26 -10.88 -2.77
CA SER A 179 0.85 -11.51 -3.95
C SER A 179 -0.26 -12.08 -4.81
N VAL A 180 -0.24 -11.73 -6.10
CA VAL A 180 -1.19 -12.19 -7.10
C VAL A 180 -0.45 -12.88 -8.25
N GLN A 181 -0.54 -14.21 -8.26
CA GLN A 181 -0.05 -15.03 -9.38
C GLN A 181 -1.02 -15.03 -10.55
N CYS A 182 -2.32 -14.94 -10.29
CA CYS A 182 -3.37 -14.81 -11.31
C CYS A 182 -4.58 -14.18 -10.62
N GLU A 183 -5.17 -13.16 -11.24
CA GLU A 183 -6.40 -12.53 -10.77
C GLU A 183 -7.57 -13.48 -11.03
N ARG A 184 -7.99 -14.18 -9.98
CA ARG A 184 -9.19 -15.03 -10.01
C ARG A 184 -10.30 -14.26 -9.31
N PRO A 185 -11.40 -13.90 -10.00
CA PRO A 185 -12.46 -13.06 -9.43
C PRO A 185 -12.93 -13.52 -8.05
N GLY A 186 -13.15 -14.84 -7.87
CA GLY A 186 -13.60 -15.38 -6.58
C GLY A 186 -12.55 -15.39 -5.45
N LEU A 187 -11.25 -15.23 -5.75
CA LEU A 187 -10.23 -15.00 -4.71
C LEU A 187 -10.15 -13.52 -4.35
N THR A 188 -10.21 -12.66 -5.36
CA THR A 188 -10.19 -11.20 -5.20
C THR A 188 -11.40 -10.72 -4.41
N GLU A 189 -12.60 -11.19 -4.75
CA GLU A 189 -13.82 -10.89 -4.01
C GLU A 189 -13.73 -11.33 -2.54
N ARG A 190 -13.24 -12.55 -2.26
CA ARG A 190 -13.06 -13.03 -0.87
C ARG A 190 -12.09 -12.18 -0.07
N PHE A 191 -10.99 -11.75 -0.67
CA PHE A 191 -10.05 -10.85 -0.02
C PHE A 191 -10.71 -9.51 0.30
N TRP A 192 -11.44 -8.92 -0.64
CA TRP A 192 -12.13 -7.65 -0.40
C TRP A 192 -13.27 -7.78 0.62
N SER A 193 -14.02 -8.90 0.63
CA SER A 193 -14.97 -9.21 1.71
C SER A 193 -14.27 -9.30 3.07
N PHE A 194 -13.04 -9.81 3.12
CA PHE A 194 -12.26 -9.80 4.37
C PHE A 194 -11.95 -8.36 4.82
N ILE A 195 -11.50 -7.49 3.91
CA ILE A 195 -11.22 -6.07 4.20
C ILE A 195 -12.48 -5.36 4.70
N GLU A 196 -13.61 -5.55 4.03
CA GLU A 196 -14.90 -4.98 4.43
C GLU A 196 -15.29 -5.39 5.85
N ASN A 197 -15.16 -6.68 6.18
CA ASN A 197 -15.55 -7.23 7.48
C ASN A 197 -14.75 -6.65 8.66
N ILE A 198 -13.50 -6.26 8.46
CA ILE A 198 -12.66 -5.64 9.50
C ILE A 198 -12.61 -4.10 9.37
N GLY A 199 -13.22 -3.55 8.32
CA GLY A 199 -12.99 -2.18 7.88
C GLY A 199 -14.03 -1.15 8.33
N ASN A 200 -15.01 -1.53 9.15
CA ASN A 200 -16.10 -0.62 9.54
C ASN A 200 -15.64 0.67 10.24
N GLN A 201 -14.49 0.65 10.91
CA GLN A 201 -13.86 1.83 11.54
C GLN A 201 -12.61 2.32 10.80
N MET A 202 -12.33 1.77 9.62
CA MET A 202 -11.09 2.04 8.90
C MET A 202 -11.10 3.45 8.33
N GLU A 203 -10.08 4.22 8.70
CA GLU A 203 -9.80 5.57 8.22
C GLU A 203 -8.70 5.58 7.17
N ARG A 204 -7.75 4.63 7.22
CA ARG A 204 -6.63 4.53 6.28
C ARG A 204 -6.50 3.12 5.71
N LEU A 205 -6.61 3.01 4.39
CA LEU A 205 -6.38 1.77 3.67
C LEU A 205 -5.22 1.96 2.70
N THR A 206 -4.17 1.16 2.88
CA THR A 206 -3.09 1.01 1.91
C THR A 206 -3.06 -0.44 1.43
N MET A 207 -3.26 -0.63 0.14
CA MET A 207 -3.17 -1.93 -0.51
C MET A 207 -2.13 -1.89 -1.61
N ARG A 208 -1.21 -2.85 -1.57
CA ARG A 208 -0.21 -3.06 -2.62
C ARG A 208 -0.34 -4.46 -3.18
N THR A 209 -0.19 -4.59 -4.48
CA THR A 209 -0.07 -5.91 -5.11
C THR A 209 1.35 -6.13 -5.58
N THR A 210 1.81 -7.37 -5.46
CA THR A 210 3.02 -7.87 -6.10
C THR A 210 2.59 -8.96 -7.07
N ARG A 211 2.79 -8.72 -8.37
CA ARG A 211 2.32 -9.63 -9.42
C ARG A 211 3.49 -10.38 -10.03
N THR A 212 3.26 -11.66 -10.29
CA THR A 212 4.15 -12.47 -11.13
C THR A 212 3.54 -12.71 -12.52
N SER A 213 2.27 -12.35 -12.73
CA SER A 213 1.56 -12.56 -14.00
C SER A 213 1.26 -11.26 -14.74
N THR A 214 1.36 -11.34 -16.06
CA THR A 214 1.00 -10.32 -17.04
C THR A 214 -0.45 -10.42 -17.50
N SER A 215 -1.21 -11.42 -17.01
CA SER A 215 -2.62 -11.59 -17.38
C SER A 215 -3.44 -10.33 -17.08
N ILE A 216 -4.27 -9.92 -18.04
CA ILE A 216 -5.27 -8.88 -17.86
C ILE A 216 -6.24 -9.35 -16.76
N PRO A 217 -6.47 -8.55 -15.71
CA PRO A 217 -7.41 -8.93 -14.67
C PRO A 217 -8.83 -8.95 -15.24
N LEU A 218 -9.56 -10.04 -14.98
CA LEU A 218 -10.96 -10.15 -15.39
C LEU A 218 -11.86 -9.81 -14.19
N PRO A 219 -12.82 -8.88 -14.32
CA PRO A 219 -13.76 -8.56 -13.25
C PRO A 219 -14.71 -9.74 -12.98
N ASN A 220 -15.42 -9.66 -11.85
CA ASN A 220 -16.49 -10.58 -11.50
C ASN A 220 -17.73 -10.37 -12.40
N VAL A 221 -18.78 -11.18 -12.17
CA VAL A 221 -20.04 -11.13 -12.92
C VAL A 221 -20.78 -9.80 -12.83
N TYR A 222 -20.41 -8.93 -11.88
CA TYR A 222 -20.98 -7.61 -11.67
C TYR A 222 -20.12 -6.50 -12.28
N GLY A 223 -19.02 -6.83 -12.98
CA GLY A 223 -18.15 -5.85 -13.63
C GLY A 223 -17.16 -5.15 -12.68
N GLY A 224 -16.86 -5.72 -11.51
CA GLY A 224 -15.87 -5.18 -10.57
C GLY A 224 -15.00 -6.26 -9.91
N PHE A 225 -14.11 -5.84 -9.03
CA PHE A 225 -13.31 -6.73 -8.16
C PHE A 225 -13.81 -6.72 -6.71
N LEU A 226 -14.59 -5.70 -6.33
CA LEU A 226 -15.20 -5.58 -5.02
C LEU A 226 -16.52 -6.35 -4.92
N PRO A 227 -16.91 -6.77 -3.70
CA PRO A 227 -18.26 -7.23 -3.40
C PRO A 227 -19.33 -6.20 -3.82
N VAL A 228 -20.54 -6.69 -4.10
CA VAL A 228 -21.66 -5.84 -4.57
C VAL A 228 -21.94 -4.70 -3.60
N ASN A 229 -22.00 -4.99 -2.30
CA ASN A 229 -22.36 -4.05 -1.24
C ASN A 229 -21.15 -3.48 -0.48
N PHE A 230 -19.95 -3.55 -1.08
CA PHE A 230 -18.71 -3.13 -0.42
C PHE A 230 -18.78 -1.69 0.07
N ASN A 231 -18.48 -1.47 1.35
CA ASN A 231 -18.47 -0.13 1.95
C ASN A 231 -17.40 0.01 3.06
N LEU A 232 -16.72 1.16 3.08
CA LEU A 232 -15.80 1.59 4.13
C LEU A 232 -16.16 3.02 4.58
N PRO A 233 -17.16 3.19 5.45
CA PRO A 233 -17.85 4.47 5.65
C PRO A 233 -17.00 5.54 6.35
N LYS A 234 -15.88 5.17 6.96
CA LYS A 234 -14.98 6.08 7.66
C LYS A 234 -13.67 6.35 6.92
N LEU A 235 -13.53 5.83 5.70
CA LEU A 235 -12.29 5.90 4.96
C LEU A 235 -11.96 7.35 4.59
N LYS A 236 -10.78 7.80 4.97
CA LYS A 236 -10.23 9.14 4.72
C LYS A 236 -8.98 9.10 3.87
N GLU A 237 -8.20 8.03 3.94
CA GLU A 237 -7.00 7.85 3.14
C GLU A 237 -7.06 6.53 2.37
N LEU A 238 -6.95 6.62 1.05
CA LEU A 238 -6.88 5.47 0.16
C LEU A 238 -5.56 5.49 -0.61
N ARG A 239 -4.79 4.42 -0.45
CA ARG A 239 -3.56 4.20 -1.23
C ARG A 239 -3.60 2.85 -1.92
N LEU A 240 -3.57 2.85 -3.25
CA LEU A 240 -3.60 1.64 -4.07
C LEU A 240 -2.35 1.59 -4.97
N VAL A 241 -1.64 0.47 -4.94
CA VAL A 241 -0.43 0.24 -5.76
C VAL A 241 -0.53 -1.08 -6.51
N ASP A 242 -0.52 -1.02 -7.85
CA ASP A 242 -0.61 -2.21 -8.74
C ASP A 242 -1.87 -3.09 -8.49
N VAL A 243 -2.94 -2.49 -7.97
CA VAL A 243 -4.22 -3.17 -7.70
C VAL A 243 -5.05 -3.21 -8.99
N ALA A 244 -5.75 -4.32 -9.22
CA ALA A 244 -6.74 -4.41 -10.29
C ALA A 244 -8.03 -3.76 -9.82
N VAL A 245 -8.54 -2.80 -10.58
CA VAL A 245 -9.72 -2.01 -10.23
C VAL A 245 -10.53 -1.69 -11.48
N THR A 246 -11.82 -1.47 -11.31
CA THR A 246 -12.69 -0.84 -12.33
C THR A 246 -13.14 0.53 -11.87
N PRO A 247 -13.71 1.38 -12.76
CA PRO A 247 -14.31 2.64 -12.35
C PRO A 247 -15.36 2.46 -11.26
N MET A 248 -16.17 1.40 -11.34
CA MET A 248 -17.16 1.07 -10.32
C MET A 248 -16.51 0.75 -8.96
N ASP A 249 -15.41 0.00 -8.94
CA ASP A 249 -14.71 -0.30 -7.69
C ASP A 249 -14.17 0.96 -7.02
N LEU A 250 -13.58 1.86 -7.80
CA LEU A 250 -13.08 3.13 -7.28
C LEU A 250 -14.22 4.03 -6.80
N LYS A 251 -15.35 4.09 -7.52
CA LYS A 251 -16.55 4.83 -7.03
C LYS A 251 -17.04 4.31 -5.68
N LYS A 252 -17.00 3.00 -5.44
CA LYS A 252 -17.35 2.41 -4.13
C LYS A 252 -16.33 2.78 -3.05
N LEU A 253 -15.03 2.65 -3.34
CA LEU A 253 -13.96 3.00 -2.41
C LEU A 253 -13.92 4.50 -2.08
N LEU A 254 -14.28 5.33 -3.06
CA LEU A 254 -14.40 6.78 -2.97
C LEU A 254 -15.83 7.21 -2.62
N GLY A 255 -16.68 6.31 -2.11
CA GLY A 255 -18.05 6.66 -1.75
C GLY A 255 -18.17 7.63 -0.57
N ASN A 256 -17.09 7.83 0.18
CA ASN A 256 -17.03 8.77 1.30
C ASN A 256 -16.50 10.13 0.87
N VAL A 257 -17.33 11.17 0.97
CA VAL A 257 -16.97 12.57 0.64
C VAL A 257 -15.96 13.19 1.60
N GLU A 258 -15.72 12.55 2.75
CA GLU A 258 -14.75 12.97 3.78
C GLU A 258 -13.30 12.54 3.47
N MET A 259 -13.02 12.07 2.24
CA MET A 259 -11.68 11.69 1.82
C MET A 259 -10.69 12.87 1.90
N GLU A 260 -9.52 12.60 2.48
CA GLU A 260 -8.41 13.54 2.66
C GLU A 260 -7.22 13.19 1.77
N VAL A 261 -6.94 11.91 1.53
CA VAL A 261 -5.78 11.46 0.74
C VAL A 261 -6.19 10.37 -0.25
N ILE A 262 -5.84 10.57 -1.52
CA ILE A 262 -5.99 9.56 -2.57
C ILE A 262 -4.65 9.43 -3.30
N ASP A 263 -3.98 8.28 -3.13
CA ASP A 263 -2.73 7.95 -3.82
C ASP A 263 -2.91 6.64 -4.59
N ILE A 264 -3.20 6.74 -5.89
CA ILE A 264 -3.38 5.57 -6.75
C ILE A 264 -2.26 5.50 -7.76
N SER A 265 -1.59 4.35 -7.80
CA SER A 265 -0.39 4.18 -8.61
C SER A 265 -0.36 2.84 -9.31
N GLN A 266 -0.09 2.89 -10.63
CA GLN A 266 0.12 1.70 -11.47
C GLN A 266 -1.03 0.68 -11.42
N CYS A 267 -2.24 1.10 -11.03
CA CYS A 267 -3.40 0.23 -10.98
C CYS A 267 -3.81 -0.22 -12.39
N ARG A 268 -4.28 -1.47 -12.49
CA ARG A 268 -4.67 -2.09 -13.76
C ARG A 268 -6.17 -1.93 -13.98
N MET A 269 -6.52 -1.37 -15.13
CA MET A 269 -7.88 -1.22 -15.63
C MET A 269 -8.00 -1.86 -17.01
N MET A 270 -9.20 -2.27 -17.41
CA MET A 270 -9.40 -2.98 -18.68
C MET A 270 -9.24 -2.04 -19.87
N ASN A 271 -9.75 -0.81 -19.76
CA ASN A 271 -9.58 0.24 -20.74
C ASN A 271 -9.07 1.51 -20.05
N PRO A 272 -7.76 1.59 -19.71
CA PRO A 272 -7.22 2.67 -18.88
C PRO A 272 -7.59 4.07 -19.37
N LYS A 273 -7.61 4.31 -20.69
CA LYS A 273 -7.97 5.60 -21.28
C LYS A 273 -9.38 6.06 -20.89
N VAL A 274 -10.37 5.16 -21.03
CA VAL A 274 -11.78 5.46 -20.75
C VAL A 274 -12.04 5.38 -19.25
N ASP A 275 -11.53 4.34 -18.60
CA ASP A 275 -11.79 4.04 -17.20
C ASP A 275 -11.24 5.14 -16.28
N TRP A 276 -10.03 5.66 -16.54
CA TRP A 276 -9.48 6.77 -15.76
C TRP A 276 -10.22 8.09 -15.99
N PHE A 277 -10.66 8.37 -17.21
CA PHE A 277 -11.47 9.55 -17.50
C PHE A 277 -12.79 9.51 -16.72
N GLU A 278 -13.45 8.35 -16.64
CA GLU A 278 -14.67 8.16 -15.86
C GLU A 278 -14.44 8.37 -14.36
N VAL A 279 -13.33 7.87 -13.82
CA VAL A 279 -12.95 8.06 -12.41
C VAL A 279 -12.70 9.54 -12.09
N LEU A 280 -12.00 10.23 -12.98
CA LEU A 280 -11.71 11.66 -12.83
C LEU A 280 -12.99 12.52 -12.93
N LYS A 281 -13.92 12.20 -13.84
CA LYS A 281 -15.25 12.82 -13.90
C LYS A 281 -16.01 12.61 -12.59
N HIS A 282 -16.01 11.39 -12.05
CA HIS A 282 -16.66 11.13 -10.76
C HIS A 282 -16.07 11.95 -9.61
N LEU A 283 -14.75 12.10 -9.56
CA LEU A 283 -14.07 12.92 -8.56
C LEU A 283 -14.45 14.40 -8.66
N ARG A 284 -14.61 14.91 -9.89
CA ARG A 284 -15.10 16.28 -10.14
C ARG A 284 -16.49 16.50 -9.58
N ASP A 285 -17.38 15.54 -9.86
CA ASP A 285 -18.81 15.67 -9.54
C ASP A 285 -19.12 15.29 -8.08
N GLY A 286 -18.20 14.60 -7.39
CA GLY A 286 -18.41 13.94 -6.10
C GLY A 286 -18.26 14.81 -4.84
N ASN A 287 -18.16 16.14 -4.94
CA ASN A 287 -18.09 17.08 -3.81
C ASN A 287 -17.02 16.74 -2.74
N PHE A 288 -15.85 16.26 -3.14
CA PHE A 288 -14.78 15.87 -2.22
C PHE A 288 -13.98 17.08 -1.69
N THR A 289 -14.62 17.98 -0.95
CA THR A 289 -14.01 19.26 -0.48
C THR A 289 -12.86 19.11 0.52
N LYS A 290 -12.59 17.89 1.02
CA LYS A 290 -11.57 17.64 2.08
C LYS A 290 -10.25 17.07 1.58
N ILE A 291 -10.12 16.81 0.28
CA ILE A 291 -8.90 16.24 -0.29
C ILE A 291 -7.75 17.24 -0.14
N LYS A 292 -6.68 16.79 0.52
CA LYS A 292 -5.41 17.51 0.74
C LYS A 292 -4.28 16.95 -0.12
N GLU A 293 -4.36 15.68 -0.49
CA GLU A 293 -3.35 15.04 -1.35
C GLU A 293 -4.08 14.19 -2.40
N LEU A 294 -3.82 14.49 -3.68
CA LEU A 294 -4.33 13.74 -4.81
C LEU A 294 -3.19 13.37 -5.75
N ARG A 295 -2.84 12.09 -5.75
CA ARG A 295 -1.78 11.52 -6.58
C ARG A 295 -2.35 10.39 -7.43
N PHE A 296 -2.26 10.56 -8.75
CA PHE A 296 -2.50 9.50 -9.71
C PHE A 296 -1.25 9.24 -10.54
N MET A 297 -0.55 8.15 -10.26
CA MET A 297 0.50 7.66 -11.15
C MET A 297 -0.11 6.69 -12.17
N ILE A 298 -0.82 7.25 -13.15
CA ILE A 298 -1.65 6.54 -14.13
C ILE A 298 -0.79 5.83 -15.19
N SER A 299 0.39 6.38 -15.49
CA SER A 299 1.36 5.73 -16.37
C SER A 299 1.70 4.37 -15.80
N SER A 300 1.08 3.35 -16.38
CA SER A 300 1.22 1.97 -15.92
C SER A 300 2.08 1.21 -16.89
N GLN A 301 2.73 0.18 -16.36
CA GLN A 301 3.48 -0.82 -17.12
C GLN A 301 2.61 -1.60 -18.12
N HIS A 302 1.30 -1.38 -18.11
CA HIS A 302 0.32 -2.17 -18.85
C HIS A 302 -0.54 -1.28 -19.76
N GLY A 303 -1.10 -1.88 -20.80
CA GLY A 303 -1.99 -1.21 -21.74
C GLY A 303 -1.37 -1.02 -23.13
N SER A 304 -1.82 0.01 -23.84
CA SER A 304 -1.54 0.21 -25.26
C SER A 304 -0.11 0.69 -25.55
N GLU A 305 0.46 0.24 -26.68
CA GLU A 305 1.69 0.82 -27.25
C GLU A 305 1.45 2.15 -27.99
N LEU A 306 0.18 2.49 -28.24
CA LEU A 306 -0.22 3.68 -29.00
C LEU A 306 -0.30 4.95 -28.16
N TYR A 307 -0.30 4.82 -26.83
CA TYR A 307 -0.38 5.96 -25.93
C TYR A 307 0.22 5.68 -24.56
N ASP A 308 0.61 6.75 -23.87
CA ASP A 308 0.92 6.72 -22.44
C ASP A 308 0.14 7.81 -21.69
N LEU A 309 -0.46 7.44 -20.56
CA LEU A 309 -1.25 8.37 -19.76
C LEU A 309 -0.31 9.11 -18.79
N PRO A 310 -0.52 10.41 -18.54
CA PRO A 310 0.34 11.18 -17.65
C PRO A 310 0.14 10.78 -16.18
N ASN A 311 1.17 11.02 -15.37
CA ASN A 311 1.01 11.07 -13.93
C ASN A 311 0.42 12.43 -13.55
N LEU A 312 -0.63 12.42 -12.74
CA LEU A 312 -1.28 13.61 -12.22
C LEU A 312 -0.86 13.78 -10.77
N LEU A 313 -0.16 14.87 -10.48
CA LEU A 313 0.24 15.24 -9.13
C LEU A 313 -0.43 16.56 -8.77
N ILE A 314 -1.35 16.52 -7.83
CA ILE A 314 -1.99 17.71 -7.28
C ILE A 314 -1.55 17.77 -5.82
N ASP A 315 -0.62 18.68 -5.55
CA ASP A 315 -0.19 19.02 -4.19
C ASP A 315 -1.05 20.20 -3.76
N ILE A 316 -2.04 19.92 -2.92
CA ILE A 316 -3.12 20.85 -2.62
C ILE A 316 -2.76 21.58 -1.33
N ASN A 317 -2.37 22.84 -1.44
CA ASN A 317 -2.27 23.76 -0.30
C ASN A 317 -3.57 24.58 -0.15
N GLY A 318 -4.73 24.00 -0.40
CA GLY A 318 -6.00 24.73 -0.51
C GLY A 318 -7.25 23.88 -0.78
N ASP A 319 -8.27 24.51 -1.34
CA ASP A 319 -9.45 23.83 -1.86
C ASP A 319 -9.18 23.47 -3.32
N TRP A 320 -8.85 22.20 -3.58
CA TRP A 320 -8.58 21.70 -4.93
C TRP A 320 -9.76 21.83 -5.90
N THR A 321 -10.98 22.11 -5.42
CA THR A 321 -12.14 22.40 -6.27
C THR A 321 -12.20 23.85 -6.73
N SER A 322 -11.43 24.74 -6.09
CA SER A 322 -11.33 26.14 -6.49
C SER A 322 -10.45 26.26 -7.75
N GLY A 323 -10.88 27.07 -8.72
CA GLY A 323 -10.25 27.19 -10.05
C GLY A 323 -8.83 27.79 -10.10
N GLY A 324 -8.08 27.77 -8.99
CA GLY A 324 -6.73 28.29 -8.88
C GLY A 324 -5.63 27.24 -8.74
N ASP A 325 -5.96 25.99 -8.37
CA ASP A 325 -4.94 24.97 -8.10
C ASP A 325 -4.51 24.26 -9.40
N SER A 326 -3.28 24.54 -9.85
CA SER A 326 -2.70 23.90 -11.03
C SER A 326 -2.30 22.45 -10.73
N CYS A 327 -2.87 21.49 -11.46
CA CYS A 327 -2.41 20.12 -11.49
C CYS A 327 -1.08 20.05 -12.24
N ARG A 328 -0.08 19.41 -11.63
CA ARG A 328 1.17 19.09 -12.32
C ARG A 328 0.97 17.79 -13.09
N VAL A 329 0.83 17.93 -14.40
CA VAL A 329 0.73 16.83 -15.36
C VAL A 329 2.14 16.43 -15.78
N ILE A 330 2.57 15.24 -15.42
CA ILE A 330 3.90 14.71 -15.75
C ILE A 330 3.73 13.56 -16.73
N LEU A 331 4.04 13.81 -17.99
CA LEU A 331 4.10 12.79 -19.02
C LEU A 331 5.54 12.30 -19.18
N ARG A 332 5.73 10.98 -19.28
CA ARG A 332 7.06 10.44 -19.58
C ARG A 332 7.43 10.74 -21.03
N SER A 333 8.67 11.16 -21.24
CA SER A 333 9.22 11.50 -22.55
C SER A 333 10.52 10.72 -22.73
N GLY A 334 10.42 9.46 -23.13
CA GLY A 334 11.57 8.53 -23.16
C GLY A 334 11.97 7.95 -21.80
N LEU A 335 13.22 7.47 -21.70
CA LEU A 335 13.71 6.70 -20.54
C LEU A 335 14.11 7.56 -19.32
N ALA A 336 14.52 8.81 -19.54
CA ALA A 336 15.03 9.70 -18.49
C ALA A 336 14.41 11.11 -18.48
N LYS A 337 13.69 11.53 -19.54
CA LYS A 337 13.08 12.86 -19.62
C LYS A 337 11.58 12.80 -19.31
N HIS A 338 11.05 13.91 -18.82
CA HIS A 338 9.63 14.08 -18.53
C HIS A 338 9.16 15.39 -19.14
N ASP A 339 8.03 15.35 -19.84
CA ASP A 339 7.27 16.53 -20.22
C ASP A 339 6.40 16.91 -19.01
N THR A 340 6.63 18.08 -18.43
CA THR A 340 5.81 18.59 -17.32
C THR A 340 5.01 19.78 -17.82
N VAL A 341 3.69 19.70 -17.65
CA VAL A 341 2.76 20.79 -17.97
C VAL A 341 1.95 21.09 -16.71
N GLN A 342 1.68 22.37 -16.46
CA GLN A 342 0.73 22.79 -15.43
C GLN A 342 -0.60 23.12 -16.11
N LYS A 343 -1.65 22.40 -15.73
CA LYS A 343 -3.02 22.60 -16.23
C LYS A 343 -4.00 22.58 -15.06
N ASN A 344 -5.11 23.27 -15.18
CA ASN A 344 -6.22 23.08 -14.26
C ASN A 344 -6.98 21.82 -14.67
N LEU A 345 -6.91 20.76 -13.86
CA LEU A 345 -7.53 19.46 -14.19
C LEU A 345 -9.05 19.58 -14.40
N TRP A 346 -9.72 20.49 -13.70
CA TRP A 346 -11.18 20.66 -13.76
C TRP A 346 -11.67 21.45 -14.94
N ASP A 347 -10.92 22.47 -15.34
CA ASP A 347 -11.21 23.19 -16.58
C ASP A 347 -11.07 22.24 -17.76
N GLU A 348 -10.02 21.41 -17.75
CA GLU A 348 -9.80 20.38 -18.77
C GLU A 348 -10.90 19.30 -18.76
N LEU A 349 -11.30 18.80 -17.59
CA LEU A 349 -12.43 17.84 -17.47
C LEU A 349 -13.79 18.48 -17.80
N GLY A 350 -13.91 19.80 -17.71
CA GLY A 350 -15.13 20.55 -18.01
C GLY A 350 -15.29 20.97 -19.44
N ALA A 351 -14.19 21.18 -20.15
CA ALA A 351 -14.20 21.52 -21.56
C ALA A 351 -14.36 20.29 -22.46
N ASN A 352 -14.07 19.09 -21.97
CA ASN A 352 -13.99 17.88 -22.79
C ASN A 352 -14.95 16.79 -22.30
N ASP A 353 -15.84 16.34 -23.19
CA ASP A 353 -16.74 15.23 -22.92
C ASP A 353 -16.24 13.88 -23.41
N ASP A 354 -15.32 13.89 -24.36
CA ASP A 354 -14.64 12.72 -24.91
C ASP A 354 -13.26 12.51 -24.27
N GLN A 355 -12.91 11.24 -24.04
CA GLN A 355 -11.64 10.87 -23.42
C GLN A 355 -10.42 11.25 -24.27
N ASP A 356 -10.48 11.13 -25.60
CA ASP A 356 -9.34 11.42 -26.48
C ASP A 356 -9.09 12.93 -26.56
N GLU A 357 -10.15 13.73 -26.62
CA GLU A 357 -10.08 15.19 -26.53
C GLU A 357 -9.50 15.63 -25.18
N PHE A 358 -9.99 15.05 -24.08
CA PHE A 358 -9.49 15.33 -22.74
C PHE A 358 -7.99 15.04 -22.59
N TRP A 359 -7.54 13.82 -22.93
CA TRP A 359 -6.12 13.46 -22.80
C TRP A 359 -5.22 14.28 -23.72
N SER A 360 -5.72 14.65 -24.90
CA SER A 360 -5.01 15.52 -25.82
C SER A 360 -4.87 16.93 -25.25
N SER A 361 -5.94 17.52 -24.73
CA SER A 361 -5.89 18.86 -24.13
C SER A 361 -5.00 18.91 -22.88
N LEU A 362 -5.08 17.89 -22.02
CA LEU A 362 -4.30 17.81 -20.79
C LEU A 362 -2.79 17.66 -21.04
N THR A 363 -2.40 17.07 -22.16
CA THR A 363 -0.98 16.77 -22.48
C THR A 363 -0.44 17.53 -23.69
N ASP A 364 -1.19 18.51 -24.20
CA ASP A 364 -0.90 19.23 -25.45
C ASP A 364 -0.65 18.26 -26.63
N SER A 365 -1.49 17.23 -26.73
CA SER A 365 -1.46 16.14 -27.71
C SER A 365 -0.19 15.29 -27.70
N LYS A 366 0.63 15.38 -26.64
CA LYS A 366 1.90 14.64 -26.56
C LYS A 366 1.74 13.16 -26.19
N TRP A 367 0.64 12.79 -25.54
CA TRP A 367 0.41 11.45 -24.97
C TRP A 367 0.41 10.29 -25.98
N THR A 368 0.20 10.57 -27.28
CA THR A 368 0.24 9.58 -28.38
C THR A 368 1.53 9.65 -29.21
N LEU A 369 2.42 10.62 -28.94
CA LEU A 369 3.64 10.78 -29.73
C LEU A 369 4.61 9.61 -29.50
N PRO A 370 5.36 9.19 -30.53
CA PRO A 370 6.35 8.11 -30.40
C PRO A 370 7.30 8.28 -29.21
N ARG A 371 7.77 9.52 -28.97
CA ARG A 371 8.65 9.84 -27.82
C ARG A 371 8.01 9.54 -26.46
N ALA A 372 6.71 9.80 -26.31
CA ALA A 372 6.00 9.60 -25.04
C ALA A 372 5.72 8.11 -24.79
N THR A 373 5.39 7.37 -25.86
CA THR A 373 5.11 5.93 -25.78
C THR A 373 6.36 5.06 -25.80
N ARG A 374 7.54 5.64 -26.06
CA ARG A 374 8.82 4.92 -26.26
C ARG A 374 9.11 3.89 -25.17
N TRP A 375 9.06 4.30 -23.91
CA TRP A 375 9.39 3.41 -22.78
C TRP A 375 8.40 2.23 -22.71
N LYS A 376 7.13 2.47 -23.01
CA LYS A 376 6.07 1.47 -22.98
C LYS A 376 6.17 0.52 -24.16
N ARG A 377 6.47 1.03 -25.36
CA ARG A 377 6.81 0.22 -26.54
C ARG A 377 8.01 -0.70 -26.27
N LEU A 378 9.07 -0.17 -25.64
CA LEU A 378 10.24 -0.96 -25.25
C LEU A 378 9.89 -2.01 -24.19
N GLN A 379 9.07 -1.65 -23.21
CA GLN A 379 8.60 -2.59 -22.19
C GLN A 379 7.78 -3.71 -22.82
N ILE A 380 6.79 -3.40 -23.66
CA ILE A 380 5.96 -4.40 -24.35
C ILE A 380 6.83 -5.32 -25.22
N ALA A 381 7.81 -4.76 -25.93
CA ALA A 381 8.78 -5.55 -26.69
C ALA A 381 9.58 -6.50 -25.77
N THR A 382 10.06 -6.00 -24.63
CA THR A 382 10.80 -6.78 -23.63
C THR A 382 9.94 -7.89 -23.03
N GLU A 383 8.68 -7.61 -22.72
CA GLU A 383 7.74 -8.59 -22.16
C GLU A 383 7.35 -9.65 -23.19
N THR A 384 7.12 -9.25 -24.44
CA THR A 384 6.86 -10.16 -25.56
C THR A 384 8.05 -11.10 -25.76
N TYR A 385 9.27 -10.55 -25.78
CA TYR A 385 10.52 -11.30 -25.85
C TYR A 385 10.65 -12.30 -24.69
N ARG A 386 10.50 -11.84 -23.43
CA ARG A 386 10.59 -12.73 -22.25
C ARG A 386 9.56 -13.85 -22.29
N SER A 387 8.33 -13.55 -22.71
CA SER A 387 7.25 -14.53 -22.85
C SER A 387 7.58 -15.56 -23.92
N ALA A 388 8.05 -15.12 -25.10
CA ALA A 388 8.48 -16.01 -26.18
C ALA A 388 9.67 -16.90 -25.77
N MET A 389 10.72 -16.30 -25.19
CA MET A 389 11.89 -17.03 -24.69
C MET A 389 11.53 -18.02 -23.58
N SER A 390 10.62 -17.66 -22.66
CA SER A 390 10.16 -18.58 -21.64
C SER A 390 9.45 -19.79 -22.24
N ARG A 391 8.66 -19.63 -23.31
CA ARG A 391 7.99 -20.76 -23.97
C ARG A 391 8.99 -21.71 -24.63
N LEU A 392 10.07 -21.16 -25.22
CA LEU A 392 11.16 -21.96 -25.77
C LEU A 392 11.93 -22.70 -24.67
N GLY A 393 12.21 -22.05 -23.53
CA GLY A 393 12.90 -22.65 -22.39
C GLY A 393 12.13 -23.73 -21.63
N TYR A 394 10.81 -23.87 -21.83
CA TYR A 394 10.04 -25.01 -21.29
C TYR A 394 10.13 -26.26 -22.18
N VAL A 395 10.60 -26.15 -23.42
CA VAL A 395 10.73 -27.23 -24.41
C VAL A 395 12.21 -27.52 -24.63
N TYR A 396 12.88 -28.15 -23.66
CA TYR A 396 14.26 -28.60 -23.87
C TYR A 396 14.28 -29.96 -24.58
N SER A 397 14.28 -30.00 -25.92
CA SER A 397 14.79 -31.17 -26.68
C SER A 397 14.92 -31.00 -28.21
N SER A 398 15.51 -29.94 -28.78
CA SER A 398 15.99 -30.02 -30.19
C SER A 398 16.94 -28.88 -30.63
N GLU A 399 17.71 -29.12 -31.71
CA GLU A 399 18.45 -28.07 -32.44
C GLU A 399 17.52 -27.04 -33.11
N TYR A 400 16.25 -27.39 -33.33
CA TYR A 400 15.21 -26.53 -33.91
C TYR A 400 14.86 -25.34 -32.98
N ASP A 401 15.08 -25.50 -31.68
CA ASP A 401 14.80 -24.49 -30.65
C ASP A 401 15.86 -23.37 -30.64
N GLY A 402 17.09 -23.66 -31.09
CA GLY A 402 18.15 -22.65 -31.21
C GLY A 402 17.88 -21.63 -32.32
N GLN A 403 17.35 -22.09 -33.45
CA GLN A 403 16.97 -21.20 -34.56
C GLN A 403 15.75 -20.33 -34.19
N GLN A 404 14.76 -20.89 -33.48
CA GLN A 404 13.61 -20.09 -33.00
C GLN A 404 14.02 -19.07 -31.95
N ALA A 405 14.91 -19.42 -31.01
CA ALA A 405 15.44 -18.48 -30.03
C ALA A 405 16.20 -17.33 -30.70
N TRP A 406 16.99 -17.64 -31.74
CA TRP A 406 17.68 -16.61 -32.52
C TRP A 406 16.71 -15.67 -33.25
N ILE A 407 15.64 -16.18 -33.88
CA ILE A 407 14.61 -15.36 -34.52
C ILE A 407 13.94 -14.41 -33.51
N VAL A 408 13.55 -14.94 -32.34
CA VAL A 408 12.93 -14.15 -31.27
C VAL A 408 13.88 -13.06 -30.75
N GLN A 409 15.17 -13.38 -30.62
CA GLN A 409 16.21 -12.44 -30.23
C GLN A 409 16.40 -11.35 -31.28
N GLU A 410 16.54 -11.72 -32.56
CA GLU A 410 16.72 -10.78 -33.67
C GLU A 410 15.52 -9.83 -33.82
N GLU A 411 14.29 -10.34 -33.68
CA GLU A 411 13.09 -9.51 -33.72
C GLU A 411 13.04 -8.51 -32.56
N TYR A 412 13.41 -8.94 -31.35
CA TYR A 412 13.53 -8.05 -30.20
C TYR A 412 14.62 -7.01 -30.40
N ASP A 413 15.81 -7.42 -30.84
CA ASP A 413 16.95 -6.51 -31.04
C ASP A 413 16.66 -5.48 -32.11
N ARG A 414 16.02 -5.88 -33.22
CA ARG A 414 15.55 -4.96 -34.26
C ARG A 414 14.54 -3.96 -33.70
N LYS A 415 13.48 -4.42 -33.02
CA LYS A 415 12.45 -3.52 -32.46
C LYS A 415 13.05 -2.59 -31.39
N ALA A 416 13.97 -3.09 -30.56
CA ALA A 416 14.65 -2.29 -29.56
C ALA A 416 15.61 -1.26 -30.19
N ALA A 417 16.30 -1.61 -31.27
CA ALA A 417 17.17 -0.71 -32.02
C ALA A 417 16.35 0.43 -32.67
N GLU A 418 15.26 0.10 -33.38
CA GLU A 418 14.34 1.08 -33.98
C GLU A 418 13.85 2.10 -32.93
N ILE A 419 13.41 1.62 -31.77
CA ILE A 419 12.92 2.48 -30.67
C ILE A 419 14.04 3.36 -30.08
N ARG A 420 15.29 2.87 -30.03
CA ARG A 420 16.45 3.62 -29.52
C ARG A 420 16.98 4.64 -30.53
N GLU A 421 16.92 4.35 -31.83
CA GLU A 421 17.32 5.30 -32.88
C GLU A 421 16.45 6.57 -32.86
N GLU A 422 15.15 6.43 -32.55
CA GLU A 422 14.27 7.58 -32.32
C GLU A 422 14.81 8.52 -31.21
N GLU A 423 15.49 8.00 -30.18
CA GLU A 423 16.07 8.81 -29.09
C GLU A 423 17.31 9.59 -29.54
N ALA A 424 18.13 8.99 -30.40
CA ALA A 424 19.29 9.67 -30.99
C ALA A 424 18.86 10.83 -31.90
N LEU A 425 17.77 10.66 -32.65
CA LEU A 425 17.22 11.71 -33.49
C LEU A 425 16.65 12.88 -32.66
N ASP A 426 15.94 12.59 -31.58
CA ASP A 426 15.36 13.61 -30.68
C ASP A 426 16.42 14.42 -29.89
N THR A 427 17.65 13.92 -29.72
CA THR A 427 18.73 14.64 -29.02
C THR A 427 19.57 15.53 -29.94
N SER A 428 19.36 15.40 -31.26
CA SER A 428 20.03 16.19 -32.29
C SER A 428 19.25 17.45 -32.73
N GLN A 429 18.03 17.63 -32.22
CA GLN A 429 17.16 18.80 -32.37
C GLN A 429 17.08 19.56 -31.04
#